data_AF-A0ABD0Q2Z8-F1
#
_entry.id   AF-A0ABD0Q2Z8-F1
#
_cell.length_a   1.000
_cell.length_b   1.000
_cell.length_c   1.000
_cell.angle_alpha   90.00
_cell.angle_beta   90.00
_cell.angle_gamma   90.00
#
_symmetry.space_group_name_H-M   'P 1'
#
loop_
_entity.id
_entity.type
_entity.pdbx_description
1 polymer ?
#
loop_
_entity_poly.entity_id
_entity_poly.type
_entity_poly.pdbx_seq_one_letter_code
_entity_poly.pdbx_strand_id
1 'polypeptide(L)' 'LEWIHGYRGHQCRNNLYYTAGKEIVYFVAGVGVVYNTREHTQKFYLGHNDDII' A
#
# COMPACT_ATOMS: atom_id res chain seq x y z
N LEU A 1 -7.22 -8.61 -8.30
CA LEU A 1 -7.13 -7.19 -7.93
C LEU A 1 -6.15 -6.54 -8.89
N GLU A 2 -6.55 -5.49 -9.61
CA GLU A 2 -5.71 -4.85 -10.65
C GLU A 2 -5.07 -3.56 -10.14
N TRP A 3 -5.85 -2.73 -9.43
CA TRP A 3 -5.37 -1.48 -8.86
C TRP A 3 -6.15 -1.11 -7.59
N ILE A 4 -5.46 -0.52 -6.61
CA ILE A 4 -6.09 0.17 -5.48
C ILE A 4 -5.96 1.68 -5.68
N HIS A 5 -7.11 2.35 -5.73
CA HIS A 5 -7.19 3.80 -5.75
C HIS A 5 -7.42 4.32 -4.32
N GLY A 6 -6.54 5.21 -3.86
CA GLY A 6 -6.66 5.86 -2.56
C GLY A 6 -5.44 5.67 -1.67
N TYR A 7 -5.38 6.49 -0.61
CA TYR A 7 -4.36 6.46 0.43
C TYR A 7 -5.01 6.87 1.76
N ARG A 8 -4.81 6.07 2.82
CA ARG A 8 -5.38 6.33 4.16
C ARG A 8 -4.56 7.38 4.93
N GLY A 9 -4.51 8.61 4.42
CA GLY A 9 -3.72 9.70 5.02
C GLY A 9 -4.41 10.48 6.14
N HIS A 10 -5.75 10.46 6.20
CA HIS A 10 -6.51 11.27 7.15
C HIS A 10 -6.41 10.74 8.58
N GLN A 11 -6.56 9.43 8.76
CA GLN A 11 -6.67 8.78 10.09
C GLN A 11 -5.39 8.08 10.56
N CYS A 12 -4.49 7.74 9.63
CA CYS A 12 -3.25 7.03 9.96
C CYS A 12 -2.03 7.95 9.79
N ARG A 13 -0.96 7.60 10.51
CA ARG A 13 0.37 8.19 10.42
C ARG A 13 1.37 7.05 10.29
N ASN A 14 2.59 7.33 9.84
CA ASN A 14 3.64 6.31 9.73
C ASN A 14 3.19 5.09 8.90
N ASN A 15 2.52 5.35 7.77
CA ASN A 15 1.93 4.33 6.89
C ASN A 15 2.33 4.51 5.42
N LEU A 16 3.42 5.24 5.17
CA LEU A 16 4.01 5.45 3.86
C LEU A 16 5.52 5.34 3.98
N TYR A 17 6.09 4.38 3.26
CA TYR A 17 7.52 4.07 3.32
C TYR A 17 8.09 3.80 1.92
N TYR A 18 9.41 3.87 1.81
CA TYR A 18 10.13 3.35 0.65
C TYR A 18 10.86 2.05 1.02
N THR A 19 10.79 1.06 0.13
CA THR A 19 11.66 -0.12 0.22
C THR A 19 13.10 0.24 -0.19
N ALA A 20 14.05 -0.64 0.10
CA ALA A 20 15.41 -0.53 -0.45
C ALA A 20 15.41 -0.50 -2.00
N GLY A 21 14.41 -1.14 -2.63
CA GLY A 21 14.16 -1.11 -4.07
C GLY A 21 13.52 0.18 -4.59
N LYS A 22 13.29 1.18 -3.73
CA LYS A 22 12.58 2.44 -4.05
C LYS A 22 11.12 2.25 -4.49
N GLU A 23 10.49 1.17 -4.06
CA GLU A 23 9.04 0.99 -4.19
C GLU A 23 8.33 1.70 -3.05
N ILE A 24 7.13 2.22 -3.31
CA ILE A 24 6.29 2.88 -2.31
C ILE A 24 5.45 1.82 -1.61
N VAL A 25 5.50 1.80 -0.27
CA VAL A 25 4.70 0.88 0.54
C VAL A 25 3.71 1.67 1.39
N TYR A 26 2.44 1.31 1.29
CA TYR A 26 1.35 1.89 2.09
C TYR A 26 0.22 0.88 2.24
N PHE A 27 -0.85 1.26 2.93
CA PHE A 27 -2.05 0.43 3.03
C PHE A 27 -3.33 1.23 2.84
N VAL A 28 -4.38 0.52 2.41
CA VAL A 28 -5.76 1.00 2.31
C VAL A 28 -6.68 -0.15 2.71
N ALA A 29 -7.64 0.12 3.60
CA ALA A 29 -8.47 -0.91 4.23
C ALA A 29 -7.59 -2.04 4.82
N GLY A 30 -7.95 -3.31 4.61
CA GLY A 30 -7.15 -4.48 4.99
C GLY A 30 -6.02 -4.87 4.02
N VAL A 31 -5.65 -4.02 3.06
CA VAL A 31 -4.70 -4.39 1.99
C VAL A 31 -3.39 -3.62 2.10
N GLY A 32 -2.28 -4.35 2.15
CA GLY A 32 -0.94 -3.79 1.96
C GLY A 32 -0.64 -3.61 0.47
N VAL A 33 -0.13 -2.45 0.09
CA VAL A 33 0.19 -2.10 -1.29
C VAL A 33 1.69 -1.84 -1.41
N VAL A 34 2.34 -2.52 -2.36
CA VAL A 34 3.69 -2.21 -2.82
C VAL A 34 3.58 -1.69 -4.24
N TYR A 35 3.83 -0.40 -4.43
CA TYR A 35 3.72 0.30 -5.69
C TYR A 35 5.10 0.60 -6.29
N ASN A 36 5.38 0.01 -7.45
CA ASN A 36 6.54 0.33 -8.27
C ASN A 36 6.20 1.46 -9.24
N THR A 37 6.71 2.66 -8.97
CA THR A 37 6.44 3.85 -9.80
C THR A 37 7.11 3.80 -11.18
N ARG A 38 8.14 2.98 -11.37
CA ARG A 38 8.88 2.90 -12.64
C ARG A 38 8.16 2.01 -13.65
N GLU A 39 7.70 0.86 -13.19
CA GLU A 39 6.96 -0.11 -14.01
C GLU A 39 5.47 0.17 -14.03
N HIS A 40 5.00 1.07 -13.17
CA HIS A 40 3.59 1.38 -12.99
C HIS A 40 2.76 0.13 -12.62
N THR A 41 3.26 -0.65 -11.66
CA THR A 41 2.64 -1.89 -11.21
C THR A 41 2.43 -1.89 -9.70
N GLN A 42 1.35 -2.54 -9.25
CA GLN A 42 1.05 -2.74 -7.84
C GLN A 42 1.09 -4.22 -7.49
N LYS A 43 1.66 -4.53 -6.32
CA LYS A 43 1.57 -5.84 -5.67
C LYS A 43 0.75 -5.67 -4.39
N PHE A 44 -0.06 -6.68 -4.09
CA PHE A 44 -1.03 -6.64 -2.99
C PHE A 44 -0.73 -7.73 -1.96
N TYR A 45 -0.76 -7.35 -0.69
CA TYR A 45 -0.76 -8.28 0.43
C TYR A 45 -2.16 -8.34 1.03
N LEU A 46 -2.79 -9.52 0.97
CA LEU A 46 -4.18 -9.79 1.36
C LEU A 46 -4.27 -10.66 2.62
N GLY A 47 -3.25 -10.63 3.49
CA GLY A 47 -3.19 -11.48 4.68
C GLY A 47 -4.07 -11.01 5.84
N HIS A 48 -4.56 -9.77 5.81
CA HIS A 48 -5.43 -9.24 6.86
C HIS A 48 -6.90 -9.55 6.56
N ASN A 49 -7.64 -9.88 7.61
CA ASN A 49 -9.08 -10.14 7.59
C ASN A 49 -9.91 -8.92 8.02
N ASP A 50 -9.25 -7.82 8.42
CA ASP A 50 -9.84 -6.54 8.81
C ASP A 50 -8.88 -5.39 8.44
N ASP A 51 -9.26 -4.16 8.72
CA ASP A 51 -8.50 -2.95 8.45
C ASP A 51 -7.10 -2.94 9.07
N ILE A 52 -6.10 -2.50 8.28
CA ILE A 52 -4.77 -2.16 8.80
C ILE A 52 -4.84 -0.76 9.45
N ILE A 53 -4.20 -0.62 10.63
CA ILE A 53 -4.22 0.58 11.50
C ILE A 53 -2.84 1.22 11.63
#